data_AF-I7LD77-F1
#
_entry.id   AF-I7LD77-F1
#
_cell.length_a   1.000
_cell.length_b   1.000
_cell.length_c   1.000
_cell.angle_alpha   90.00
_cell.angle_beta   90.00
_cell.angle_gamma   90.00
#
_symmetry.space_group_name_H-M   'P 1'
#
loop_
_entity.id
_entity.type
_entity.pdbx_description
1 polymer ?
#
loop_
_entity_poly.entity_id
_entity_poly.type
_entity_poly.pdbx_seq_one_letter_code
_entity_poly.pdbx_strand_id
1 'polypeptide(L)' 'MSSVWESLLTNLYFLKAYSKETIATYVPNFIDEAAYQRITGEPYVKEVS' A
#
# COMPACT_ATOMS: atom_id res chain seq x y z
N MET A 1 -8.20 7.81 -10.28
CA MET A 1 -8.22 8.04 -8.81
C MET A 1 -7.12 7.28 -8.06
N SER A 2 -6.72 6.08 -8.52
CA SER A 2 -5.65 5.27 -7.89
C SER A 2 -4.26 5.94 -7.82
N SER A 3 -3.83 6.71 -8.84
CA SER A 3 -2.44 7.20 -8.89
C SER A 3 -2.05 8.23 -7.82
N VAL A 4 -3.01 9.04 -7.34
CA VAL A 4 -2.74 10.04 -6.28
C VAL A 4 -2.55 9.34 -4.93
N TRP A 5 -3.39 8.35 -4.64
CA TRP A 5 -3.26 7.52 -3.43
C TRP A 5 -1.98 6.70 -3.45
N GLU A 6 -1.64 6.09 -4.58
CA GLU A 6 -0.39 5.36 -4.74
C GLU A 6 0.84 6.25 -4.47
N SER A 7 0.87 7.47 -5.03
CA SER A 7 1.96 8.43 -4.80
C SER A 7 2.03 8.89 -3.34
N LEU A 8 0.88 9.12 -2.70
CA LEU A 8 0.81 9.53 -1.29
C LEU A 8 1.32 8.41 -0.39
N LEU A 9 0.81 7.18 -0.57
CA LEU A 9 1.19 6.01 0.20
C LEU A 9 2.65 5.64 -0.02
N THR A 10 3.19 5.80 -1.23
CA THR A 10 4.62 5.65 -1.52
C THR A 10 5.46 6.61 -0.69
N ASN A 11 5.10 7.90 -0.66
CA ASN A 11 5.83 8.89 0.15
C ASN A 11 5.72 8.60 1.65
N LEU A 12 4.52 8.23 2.14
CA LEU A 12 4.32 7.90 3.55
C LEU A 12 5.09 6.64 3.97
N TYR A 13 5.17 5.64 3.10
CA TYR A 13 5.97 4.44 3.34
C TYR A 13 7.47 4.77 3.31
N PHE A 14 7.93 5.57 2.34
CA PHE A 14 9.33 5.99 2.23
C PHE A 14 9.79 6.82 3.43
N LEU A 15 8.93 7.71 3.94
CA LEU A 15 9.16 8.49 5.16
C LEU A 15 9.04 7.64 6.45
N LYS A 16 8.78 6.33 6.33
CA LYS A 16 8.51 5.41 7.44
C LYS A 16 7.36 5.86 8.35
N ALA A 17 6.47 6.71 7.84
CA ALA A 17 5.27 7.09 8.55
C ALA A 17 4.28 5.92 8.57
N TYR A 18 4.17 5.17 7.47
CA TYR A 18 3.27 4.03 7.32
C TYR A 18 4.04 2.72 7.23
N SER A 19 3.59 1.69 7.95
CA SER A 19 4.08 0.32 7.81
C SER A 19 3.41 -0.39 6.65
N LYS A 20 4.00 -1.50 6.19
CA LYS A 20 3.38 -2.35 5.17
C LYS A 20 2.00 -2.88 5.56
N GLU A 21 1.73 -3.09 6.85
CA GLU A 21 0.39 -3.49 7.34
C GLU A 21 -0.61 -2.34 7.18
N THR A 22 -0.15 -1.11 7.44
CA THR A 22 -0.98 0.09 7.23
C THR A 22 -1.32 0.24 5.76
N ILE A 23 -0.35 0.08 4.84
CA ILE A 23 -0.61 0.10 3.39
C ILE A 23 -1.61 -1.00 2.99
N ALA A 24 -1.55 -2.18 3.61
CA ALA A 24 -2.44 -3.30 3.34
C ALA A 24 -3.92 -2.98 3.66
N THR A 25 -4.20 -2.10 4.64
CA THR A 25 -5.58 -1.68 4.98
C THR A 25 -6.25 -0.87 3.87
N TYR A 26 -5.46 -0.25 2.98
CA TYR A 26 -5.97 0.55 1.86
C TYR A 26 -6.28 -0.30 0.62
N VAL A 27 -5.88 -1.58 0.63
CA VAL A 27 -6.23 -2.56 -0.41
C VAL A 27 -7.56 -3.24 -0.05
N PRO A 28 -8.51 -3.41 -0.99
CA PRO A 28 -8.53 -2.94 -2.37
C PRO A 28 -9.21 -1.56 -2.55
N ASN A 29 -9.61 -0.90 -1.46
CA ASN A 29 -10.52 0.26 -1.50
C ASN A 29 -9.91 1.51 -2.15
N PHE A 30 -8.63 1.76 -1.94
CA PHE A 30 -7.92 2.96 -2.44
C PHE A 30 -6.80 2.62 -3.43
N ILE A 31 -6.16 1.47 -3.23
CA ILE A 31 -5.09 0.95 -4.07
C ILE A 31 -5.33 -0.54 -4.35
N ASP A 32 -4.80 -1.03 -5.46
CA ASP A 32 -4.83 -2.45 -5.80
C ASP A 32 -3.63 -3.22 -5.22
N GLU A 33 -3.67 -4.55 -5.30
CA GLU A 33 -2.59 -5.43 -4.83
C GLU A 33 -1.27 -5.17 -5.57
N ALA A 34 -1.33 -4.76 -6.85
CA ALA A 34 -0.15 -4.43 -7.62
C ALA A 34 0.48 -3.11 -7.15
N ALA A 35 -0.32 -2.11 -6.77
CA ALA A 35 0.11 -0.86 -6.17
C ALA A 35 0.75 -1.11 -4.79
N TYR A 36 0.18 -2.01 -3.99
CA TYR A 36 0.81 -2.44 -2.73
C TYR A 36 2.22 -2.97 -2.96
N GLN A 37 2.40 -3.85 -3.95
CA GLN A 37 3.71 -4.41 -4.28
C GLN A 37 4.68 -3.35 -4.80
N ARG A 38 4.20 -2.38 -5.60
CA ARG A 38 5.02 -1.24 -6.06
C ARG A 38 5.48 -0.34 -4.90
N ILE A 39 4.61 -0.10 -3.92
CA ILE A 39 4.89 0.75 -2.75
C ILE A 39 5.85 0.05 -1.78
N THR A 40 5.55 -1.19 -1.42
CA THR A 40 6.22 -1.89 -0.32
C THR A 40 7.40 -2.74 -0.77
N GLY A 41 7.41 -3.17 -2.05
CA GLY A 41 8.34 -4.16 -2.59
C GLY A 41 7.95 -5.61 -2.26
N GLU A 42 6.91 -5.83 -1.47
CA GLU A 42 6.47 -7.16 -1.04
C GLU A 42 5.13 -7.54 -1.71
N PRO A 43 4.91 -8.83 -2.04
CA PRO A 43 3.60 -9.27 -2.50
C PRO A 43 2.54 -9.01 -1.42
N TYR A 44 1.36 -8.55 -1.83
CA TYR A 44 0.24 -8.40 -0.91
C TYR A 44 -0.20 -9.78 -0.44
N VAL A 45 -0.05 -10.04 0.86
CA VAL A 45 -0.60 -11.24 1.50
C VAL A 45 -1.78 -10.79 2.34
N LYS A 46 -2.98 -11.14 1.90
CA LYS A 46 -4.17 -10.96 2.71
C LYS A 46 -4.07 -11.93 3.89
N GLU A 47 -3.71 -11.44 5.08
CA GLU A 47 -3.80 -12.25 6.28
C GLU A 47 -5.26 -12.67 6.44
N VAL A 48 -5.48 -13.98 6.33
CA VAL A 48 -6.79 -14.60 6.51
C VAL A 48 -6.98 -14.74 8.01
N SER A 49 -7.52 -13.69 8.65
CA SER A 49 -7.99 -13.74 10.04
C SER A 49 -9.30 -14.50 10.16
#